data_AF-J5EC61-F1
#
_entry.id   AF-J5EC61-F1
#
_cell.length_a   1.000
_cell.length_b   1.000
_cell.length_c   1.000
_cell.angle_alpha   90.00
_cell.angle_beta   90.00
_cell.angle_gamma   90.00
#
_symmetry.space_group_name_H-M   'P 1'
#
loop_
_entity.id
_entity.type
_entity.pdbx_description
1 polymer ?
#
loop_
_entity_poly.entity_id
_entity_poly.type
_entity_poly.pdbx_seq_one_letter_code
_entity_poly.pdbx_strand_id
1 'polypeptide(L)'
;MRLATRAYALELRYGDQWIPGLFRDLPLGEIEFHRGFVELLAVPAGTLREYQDRLFADAPIEHIDIVDLEGSQDLKSLLDSLAEYGHLQKLVSLGLDGQGLDDESVGILNGARFERLRWLSLEDNNIDVEGVLMLLNGRLRNLQFVNLEGNPFDPTTELFYDQGIVIERRENERFADIADIPWLTKTVRGGQYVQPDRFAVSS
;
A
#
# COMPACT_ATOMS: atom_id res chain seq x y z
N MET A 1 -23.28 11.74 -6.19
CA MET A 1 -23.94 10.81 -5.25
C MET A 1 -24.69 9.66 -5.94
N ARG A 2 -25.51 9.85 -6.99
CA ARG A 2 -26.23 8.75 -7.69
C ARG A 2 -25.36 7.70 -8.42
N LEU A 3 -24.11 8.04 -8.80
CA LEU A 3 -23.23 7.14 -9.55
C LEU A 3 -22.50 6.14 -8.64
N ALA A 4 -21.96 6.59 -7.50
CA ALA A 4 -21.28 5.72 -6.53
C ALA A 4 -22.23 4.65 -5.95
N THR A 5 -23.46 5.03 -5.57
CA THR A 5 -24.47 4.09 -5.08
C THR A 5 -24.88 3.06 -6.14
N ARG A 6 -24.85 3.43 -7.43
CA ARG A 6 -25.18 2.53 -8.53
C ARG A 6 -24.02 1.61 -8.90
N ALA A 7 -22.78 2.08 -8.83
CA ALA A 7 -21.59 1.24 -8.99
C ALA A 7 -21.53 0.17 -7.91
N TYR A 8 -21.70 0.57 -6.64
CA TYR A 8 -21.74 -0.35 -5.50
C TYR A 8 -22.89 -1.39 -5.62
N ALA A 9 -24.08 -0.97 -6.05
CA ALA A 9 -25.19 -1.89 -6.28
C ALA A 9 -24.98 -2.85 -7.46
N LEU A 10 -24.15 -2.48 -8.44
CA LEU A 10 -23.78 -3.36 -9.55
C LEU A 10 -22.70 -4.35 -9.13
N GLU A 11 -21.72 -3.91 -8.34
CA GLU A 11 -20.69 -4.76 -7.75
C GLU A 11 -21.31 -5.84 -6.85
N LEU A 12 -22.22 -5.47 -5.94
CA LEU A 12 -22.96 -6.43 -5.10
C LEU A 12 -23.79 -7.45 -5.90
N ARG A 13 -24.17 -7.12 -7.14
CA ARG A 13 -25.07 -7.95 -7.95
C ARG A 13 -24.33 -8.78 -9.00
N TYR A 14 -23.18 -8.31 -9.47
CA TYR A 14 -22.45 -8.89 -10.61
C TYR A 14 -20.95 -9.08 -10.34
N GLY A 15 -20.42 -8.67 -9.19
CA GLY A 15 -19.00 -8.79 -8.83
C GLY A 15 -18.47 -10.19 -9.07
N ASP A 16 -19.17 -11.22 -8.61
CA ASP A 16 -18.82 -12.63 -8.83
C ASP A 16 -18.68 -13.01 -10.31
N GLN A 17 -19.40 -12.34 -11.22
CA GLN A 17 -19.33 -12.59 -12.66
C GLN A 17 -18.18 -11.82 -13.33
N TRP A 18 -17.68 -10.76 -12.69
CA TRP A 18 -16.58 -9.93 -13.16
C TRP A 18 -15.23 -10.41 -12.65
N ILE A 19 -15.20 -11.22 -11.57
CA ILE A 19 -14.00 -11.93 -11.12
C ILE A 19 -13.59 -12.94 -12.21
N PRO A 20 -12.37 -12.86 -12.76
CA PRO A 20 -11.87 -13.85 -13.72
C PRO A 20 -11.87 -15.24 -13.11
N GLY A 21 -12.12 -16.28 -13.92
CA GLY A 21 -12.29 -17.64 -13.42
C GLY A 21 -11.16 -18.11 -12.50
N LEU A 22 -9.91 -17.80 -12.86
CA LEU A 22 -8.73 -18.10 -12.05
C LEU A 22 -8.83 -17.58 -10.62
N PHE A 23 -9.32 -16.35 -10.42
CA PHE A 23 -9.32 -15.69 -9.12
C PHE A 23 -10.29 -16.39 -8.14
N ARG A 24 -11.35 -17.03 -8.66
CA ARG A 24 -12.33 -17.76 -7.82
C ARG A 24 -11.77 -19.06 -7.26
N ASP A 25 -10.75 -19.63 -7.89
CA ASP A 25 -10.17 -20.93 -7.52
C ASP A 25 -8.93 -20.78 -6.63
N LEU A 26 -8.45 -19.55 -6.43
CA LEU A 26 -7.24 -19.24 -5.66
C LEU A 26 -7.59 -18.78 -4.23
N PRO A 27 -6.70 -19.01 -3.25
CA PRO A 27 -6.88 -18.56 -1.88
C PRO A 27 -6.59 -17.05 -1.74
N LEU A 28 -7.40 -16.23 -2.42
CA LEU A 28 -7.28 -14.78 -2.40
C LEU A 28 -8.06 -14.19 -1.21
N GLY A 29 -7.60 -13.05 -0.72
CA GLY A 29 -8.30 -12.26 0.28
C GLY A 29 -9.30 -11.31 -0.35
N GLU A 30 -9.25 -10.06 0.08
CA GLU A 30 -10.02 -8.95 -0.49
C GLU A 30 -9.67 -8.70 -1.97
N ILE A 31 -10.71 -8.46 -2.77
CA ILE A 31 -10.63 -8.11 -4.18
C ILE A 31 -11.48 -6.85 -4.35
N GLU A 32 -10.87 -5.76 -4.79
CA GLU A 32 -11.63 -4.54 -5.10
C GLU A 32 -11.59 -4.20 -6.59
N PHE A 33 -12.74 -3.70 -7.05
CA PHE A 33 -12.93 -3.27 -8.42
C PHE A 33 -12.73 -1.76 -8.54
N HIS A 34 -11.87 -1.37 -9.47
CA HIS A 34 -11.79 0.02 -9.92
C HIS A 34 -12.03 0.07 -11.42
N ARG A 35 -12.93 0.99 -11.83
CA ARG A 35 -13.37 1.16 -13.23
C ARG A 35 -13.88 -0.13 -13.90
N GLY A 36 -14.40 -1.08 -13.11
CA GLY A 36 -14.94 -2.35 -13.59
C GLY A 36 -13.91 -3.48 -13.77
N PHE A 37 -12.66 -3.26 -13.34
CA PHE A 37 -11.60 -4.27 -13.35
C PHE A 37 -11.12 -4.55 -11.94
N VAL A 38 -10.62 -5.76 -11.70
CA VAL A 38 -9.86 -6.05 -10.47
C VAL A 38 -8.56 -5.24 -10.54
N GLU A 39 -8.42 -4.25 -9.69
CA GLU A 39 -7.21 -3.41 -9.61
C GLU A 39 -6.49 -3.58 -8.25
N LEU A 40 -7.21 -3.99 -7.20
CA LEU A 40 -6.66 -4.35 -5.89
C LEU A 40 -6.85 -5.83 -5.59
N LEU A 41 -5.76 -6.44 -5.12
CA LEU A 41 -5.76 -7.83 -4.72
C LEU A 41 -4.98 -8.02 -3.40
N ALA A 42 -5.66 -8.51 -2.37
CA ALA A 42 -5.01 -9.10 -1.20
C ALA A 42 -4.68 -10.58 -1.49
N VAL A 43 -3.42 -10.96 -1.38
CA VAL A 43 -2.95 -12.27 -1.86
C VAL A 43 -1.78 -12.82 -1.04
N PRO A 44 -1.79 -14.12 -0.73
CA PRO A 44 -0.62 -14.79 -0.18
C PRO A 44 0.59 -14.69 -1.13
N ALA A 45 1.79 -14.40 -0.61
CA ALA A 45 3.03 -14.30 -1.36
C ALA A 45 3.33 -15.57 -2.16
N GLY A 46 3.04 -16.75 -1.61
CA GLY A 46 3.16 -18.02 -2.32
C GLY A 46 2.26 -18.09 -3.56
N THR A 47 0.98 -17.73 -3.40
CA THR A 47 0.02 -17.67 -4.51
C THR A 47 0.42 -16.63 -5.55
N LEU A 48 0.86 -15.45 -5.14
CA LEU A 48 1.30 -14.42 -6.08
C LEU A 48 2.51 -14.91 -6.90
N ARG A 49 3.53 -15.51 -6.27
CA ARG A 49 4.70 -16.04 -6.99
C ARG A 49 4.34 -17.12 -8.01
N GLU A 50 3.42 -18.01 -7.66
CA GLU A 50 3.02 -19.12 -8.55
C GLU A 50 2.14 -18.64 -9.72
N TYR A 51 1.26 -17.66 -9.50
CA TYR A 51 0.23 -17.27 -10.45
C TYR A 51 0.37 -15.86 -11.04
N GLN A 52 1.42 -15.09 -10.70
CA GLN A 52 1.59 -13.69 -11.10
C GLN A 52 1.33 -13.43 -12.58
N ASP A 53 1.92 -14.21 -13.48
CA ASP A 53 1.77 -13.95 -14.92
C ASP A 53 0.33 -14.03 -15.39
N ARG A 54 -0.44 -14.97 -14.83
CA ARG A 54 -1.86 -15.11 -15.17
C ARG A 54 -2.69 -14.04 -14.48
N LEU A 55 -2.43 -13.75 -13.20
CA LEU A 55 -3.12 -12.70 -12.45
C LEU A 55 -2.99 -11.34 -13.15
N PHE A 56 -1.76 -10.95 -13.53
CA PHE A 56 -1.48 -9.68 -14.22
C PHE A 56 -1.86 -9.68 -15.71
N ALA A 57 -2.12 -10.84 -16.32
CA ALA A 57 -2.65 -10.94 -17.69
C ALA A 57 -4.18 -10.84 -17.71
N ASP A 58 -4.85 -11.40 -16.71
CA ASP A 58 -6.31 -11.46 -16.61
C ASP A 58 -6.91 -10.18 -16.03
N ALA A 59 -6.13 -9.38 -15.31
CA ALA A 59 -6.57 -8.11 -14.74
C ALA A 59 -5.45 -7.04 -14.69
N PRO A 60 -5.80 -5.75 -14.83
CA PRO A 60 -4.87 -4.63 -14.69
C PRO A 60 -4.56 -4.33 -13.21
N ILE A 61 -3.97 -5.30 -12.50
CA ILE A 61 -3.63 -5.16 -11.08
C ILE A 61 -2.56 -4.07 -10.92
N GLU A 62 -2.89 -3.03 -10.15
CA GLU A 62 -1.97 -1.95 -9.79
C GLU A 62 -1.78 -1.83 -8.27
N HIS A 63 -2.64 -2.49 -7.48
CA HIS A 63 -2.67 -2.42 -6.02
C HIS A 63 -2.61 -3.84 -5.45
N ILE A 64 -1.65 -4.09 -4.56
CA ILE A 64 -1.50 -5.40 -3.94
C ILE A 64 -1.32 -5.25 -2.43
N ASP A 65 -2.02 -6.08 -1.67
CA ASP A 65 -1.74 -6.28 -0.25
C ASP A 65 -1.27 -7.72 -0.04
N ILE A 66 -0.11 -7.88 0.61
CA ILE A 66 0.44 -9.20 0.91
C ILE A 66 0.09 -9.56 2.34
N VAL A 67 -0.37 -10.80 2.55
CA VAL A 67 -0.99 -11.21 3.81
C VAL A 67 -0.21 -12.27 4.62
N ASP A 68 0.88 -12.84 4.07
CA ASP A 68 1.62 -13.96 4.69
C ASP A 68 3.14 -13.98 4.41
N LEU A 69 3.81 -12.83 4.52
CA LEU A 69 5.27 -12.78 4.54
C LEU A 69 5.83 -13.14 5.92
N GLU A 70 6.87 -13.95 5.93
CA GLU A 70 7.66 -14.24 7.14
C GLU A 70 8.98 -13.44 7.11
N GLY A 71 8.87 -12.11 7.15
CA GLY A 71 10.01 -11.19 7.27
C GLY A 71 10.78 -10.89 5.97
N SER A 72 11.98 -10.31 6.14
CA SER A 72 12.77 -9.67 5.09
C SER A 72 13.17 -10.60 3.93
N GLN A 73 13.47 -11.88 4.19
CA GLN A 73 13.90 -12.81 3.14
C GLN A 73 12.76 -13.19 2.20
N ASP A 74 11.55 -13.38 2.73
CA ASP A 74 10.37 -13.67 1.93
C ASP A 74 9.95 -12.47 1.10
N LEU A 75 10.02 -11.27 1.68
CA LEU A 75 9.82 -10.02 0.96
C LEU A 75 10.80 -9.90 -0.21
N LYS A 76 12.09 -10.14 0.03
CA LYS A 76 13.12 -10.08 -1.02
C LYS A 76 12.82 -11.07 -2.14
N SER A 77 12.51 -12.33 -1.79
CA SER A 77 12.16 -13.38 -2.75
C SER A 77 10.95 -13.00 -3.60
N LEU A 78 9.91 -12.44 -2.97
CA LEU A 78 8.73 -11.94 -3.65
C LEU A 78 9.06 -10.79 -4.62
N LEU A 79 9.80 -9.77 -4.17
CA LEU A 79 10.13 -8.61 -5.01
C LEU A 79 11.07 -8.99 -6.17
N ASP A 80 12.03 -9.88 -5.95
CA ASP A 80 12.89 -10.40 -7.02
C ASP A 80 12.07 -11.12 -8.08
N SER A 81 11.11 -11.95 -7.67
CA SER A 81 10.19 -12.63 -8.57
C SER A 81 9.34 -11.63 -9.36
N LEU A 82 8.69 -10.66 -8.71
CA LEU A 82 7.92 -9.64 -9.41
C LEU A 82 8.77 -8.78 -10.36
N ALA A 83 10.05 -8.56 -10.03
CA ALA A 83 10.99 -7.80 -10.84
C ALA A 83 11.37 -8.56 -12.13
N GLU A 84 11.59 -9.88 -12.04
CA GLU A 84 11.96 -10.75 -13.17
C GLU A 84 10.92 -10.67 -14.30
N TYR A 85 9.64 -10.61 -13.93
CA TYR A 85 8.52 -10.55 -14.88
C TYR A 85 8.05 -9.12 -15.19
N GLY A 86 8.72 -8.10 -14.63
CA GLY A 86 8.39 -6.69 -14.86
C GLY A 86 7.08 -6.22 -14.21
N HIS A 87 6.56 -6.95 -13.23
CA HIS A 87 5.31 -6.59 -12.56
C HIS A 87 5.49 -5.43 -11.56
N LEU A 88 6.69 -5.23 -11.01
CA LEU A 88 6.97 -4.09 -10.12
C LEU A 88 6.73 -2.72 -10.76
N GLN A 89 6.91 -2.59 -12.09
CA GLN A 89 6.67 -1.32 -12.79
C GLN A 89 5.17 -0.95 -12.88
N LYS A 90 4.28 -1.93 -12.66
CA LYS A 90 2.83 -1.74 -12.70
C LYS A 90 2.27 -1.27 -11.36
N LEU A 91 2.95 -1.60 -10.25
CA LEU A 91 2.43 -1.35 -8.91
C LEU A 91 2.43 0.14 -8.56
N VAL A 92 1.24 0.62 -8.18
CA VAL A 92 0.98 1.95 -7.65
C VAL A 92 0.87 1.92 -6.14
N SER A 93 0.30 0.86 -5.57
CA SER A 93 0.28 0.66 -4.13
C SER A 93 0.71 -0.74 -3.70
N LEU A 94 1.32 -0.79 -2.52
CA LEU A 94 1.73 -2.03 -1.86
C LEU A 94 1.38 -1.94 -0.37
N GLY A 95 0.59 -2.90 0.13
CA GLY A 95 0.34 -3.12 1.56
C GLY A 95 1.13 -4.31 2.08
N LEU A 96 1.79 -4.12 3.22
CA LEU A 96 2.66 -5.09 3.89
C LEU A 96 2.42 -5.04 5.40
N ASP A 97 1.17 -4.90 5.80
CA ASP A 97 0.79 -4.62 7.18
C ASP A 97 0.89 -5.88 8.05
N GLY A 98 1.44 -5.75 9.26
CA GLY A 98 1.49 -6.86 10.22
C GLY A 98 2.39 -8.03 9.81
N GLN A 99 3.43 -7.79 8.99
CA GLN A 99 4.26 -8.84 8.38
C GLN A 99 5.60 -9.06 9.13
N GLY A 100 5.77 -8.41 10.30
CA GLY A 100 7.00 -8.50 11.10
C GLY A 100 8.24 -7.94 10.40
N LEU A 101 8.05 -6.99 9.48
CA LEU A 101 9.13 -6.35 8.72
C LEU A 101 9.95 -5.42 9.60
N ASP A 102 11.23 -5.28 9.29
CA ASP A 102 12.20 -4.46 10.02
C ASP A 102 12.94 -3.49 9.09
N ASP A 103 13.94 -2.79 9.61
CA ASP A 103 14.73 -1.83 8.83
C ASP A 103 15.46 -2.48 7.63
N GLU A 104 15.79 -3.78 7.70
CA GLU A 104 16.34 -4.52 6.54
C GLU A 104 15.31 -4.65 5.42
N SER A 105 14.05 -4.93 5.76
CA SER A 105 12.94 -4.95 4.80
C SER A 105 12.77 -3.62 4.07
N VAL A 106 12.95 -2.49 4.77
CA VAL A 106 12.94 -1.17 4.14
C VAL A 106 14.11 -0.99 3.17
N GLY A 107 15.30 -1.48 3.53
CA GLY A 107 16.45 -1.54 2.64
C GLY A 107 16.15 -2.32 1.35
N ILE A 108 15.46 -3.46 1.47
CA ILE A 108 15.03 -4.30 0.34
C ILE A 108 14.02 -3.55 -0.55
N LEU A 109 13.00 -2.91 0.03
CA LEU A 109 12.02 -2.09 -0.70
C LEU A 109 12.70 -0.97 -1.48
N ASN A 110 13.69 -0.30 -0.88
CA ASN A 110 14.48 0.74 -1.54
C ASN A 110 15.40 0.21 -2.64
N GLY A 111 15.82 -1.05 -2.55
CA GLY A 111 16.61 -1.72 -3.59
C GLY A 111 15.78 -2.07 -4.82
N ALA A 112 14.49 -2.35 -4.63
CA ALA A 112 13.55 -2.69 -5.69
C ALA A 112 13.24 -1.50 -6.60
N ARG A 113 12.93 -1.81 -7.87
CA ARG A 113 12.70 -0.80 -8.92
C ARG A 113 11.21 -0.61 -9.15
N PHE A 114 10.60 0.20 -8.30
CA PHE A 114 9.24 0.69 -8.49
C PHE A 114 9.26 1.98 -9.32
N GLU A 115 8.52 2.00 -10.43
CA GLU A 115 8.38 3.22 -11.25
C GLU A 115 7.17 4.06 -10.82
N ARG A 116 6.10 3.39 -10.38
CA ARG A 116 4.78 3.99 -10.15
C ARG A 116 4.33 3.94 -8.70
N LEU A 117 5.11 3.35 -7.78
CA LEU A 117 4.71 3.19 -6.38
C LEU A 117 4.60 4.57 -5.71
N ARG A 118 3.40 4.88 -5.24
CA ARG A 118 3.03 6.15 -4.60
C ARG A 118 2.40 5.96 -3.24
N TRP A 119 1.95 4.74 -2.93
CA TRP A 119 1.25 4.43 -1.70
C TRP A 119 1.86 3.16 -1.12
N LEU A 120 2.37 3.25 0.09
CA LEU A 120 2.99 2.13 0.80
C LEU A 120 2.36 2.03 2.20
N SER A 121 1.95 0.85 2.61
CA SER A 121 1.58 0.61 4.00
C SER A 121 2.52 -0.43 4.59
N LEU A 122 3.08 -0.07 5.73
CA LEU A 122 3.96 -0.88 6.58
C LEU A 122 3.39 -0.89 7.99
N GLU A 123 2.07 -0.77 8.15
CA GLU A 123 1.41 -0.70 9.45
C GLU A 123 1.72 -1.92 10.30
N ASP A 124 1.80 -1.75 11.62
CA ASP A 124 2.01 -2.83 12.59
C ASP A 124 3.22 -3.72 12.27
N ASN A 125 4.35 -3.11 11.89
CA ASN A 125 5.63 -3.79 11.71
C ASN A 125 6.65 -3.37 12.79
N ASN A 126 7.92 -3.69 12.59
CA ASN A 126 9.02 -3.39 13.51
C ASN A 126 10.03 -2.39 12.89
N ILE A 127 9.52 -1.36 12.21
CA ILE A 127 10.34 -0.30 11.59
C ILE A 127 10.70 0.76 12.65
N ASP A 128 12.01 1.00 12.82
CA ASP A 128 12.51 2.05 13.71
C ASP A 128 13.01 3.24 12.87
N VAL A 129 13.65 4.19 13.57
CA VAL A 129 14.29 5.38 13.03
C VAL A 129 15.18 5.08 11.84
N GLU A 130 15.96 4.00 11.85
CA GLU A 130 16.90 3.69 10.78
C GLU A 130 16.15 3.34 9.48
N GLY A 131 15.10 2.51 9.55
CA GLY A 131 14.23 2.23 8.40
C GLY A 131 13.55 3.49 7.89
N VAL A 132 13.03 4.35 8.77
CA VAL A 132 12.44 5.64 8.34
C VAL A 132 13.47 6.50 7.61
N LEU A 133 14.71 6.60 8.11
CA LEU A 133 15.78 7.33 7.43
C LEU A 133 16.11 6.71 6.07
N MET A 134 16.01 5.39 5.91
CA MET A 134 16.15 4.73 4.61
C MET A 134 15.01 5.10 3.65
N LEU A 135 13.75 5.16 4.10
CA LEU A 135 12.63 5.61 3.26
C LEU A 135 12.85 7.05 2.78
N LEU A 136 13.27 7.94 3.67
CA LEU A 136 13.51 9.37 3.37
C LEU A 136 14.64 9.57 2.35
N ASN A 137 15.72 8.80 2.48
CA ASN A 137 16.93 8.97 1.65
C ASN A 137 16.97 8.01 0.44
N GLY A 138 15.93 7.20 0.28
CA GLY A 138 15.90 6.07 -0.63
C GLY A 138 15.53 6.38 -2.08
N ARG A 139 15.13 5.32 -2.80
CA ARG A 139 14.75 5.38 -4.22
C ARG A 139 13.25 5.53 -4.43
N LEU A 140 12.44 5.35 -3.39
CA LEU A 140 10.98 5.43 -3.43
C LEU A 140 10.50 6.90 -3.44
N ARG A 141 11.04 7.70 -4.35
CA ARG A 141 10.84 9.17 -4.40
C ARG A 141 9.44 9.60 -4.80
N ASN A 142 8.67 8.70 -5.40
CA ASN A 142 7.31 8.97 -5.84
C ASN A 142 6.28 8.71 -4.74
N LEU A 143 6.69 8.25 -3.54
CA LEU A 143 5.78 8.03 -2.43
C LEU A 143 5.06 9.33 -2.05
N GLN A 144 3.74 9.26 -2.10
CA GLN A 144 2.80 10.29 -1.69
C GLN A 144 2.16 9.95 -0.34
N PHE A 145 2.09 8.66 -0.02
CA PHE A 145 1.56 8.15 1.22
C PHE A 145 2.41 6.98 1.73
N VAL A 146 2.71 7.02 3.02
CA VAL A 146 3.33 5.93 3.76
C VAL A 146 2.57 5.79 5.07
N ASN A 147 2.05 4.60 5.36
CA ASN A 147 1.50 4.27 6.67
C ASN A 147 2.58 3.56 7.50
N LEU A 148 2.92 4.15 8.65
CA LEU A 148 3.85 3.59 9.64
C LEU A 148 3.17 3.43 11.01
N GLU A 149 1.84 3.55 11.08
CA GLU A 149 1.11 3.35 12.34
C GLU A 149 1.45 1.98 12.94
N GLY A 150 1.51 1.91 14.27
CA GLY A 150 1.84 0.66 14.98
C GLY A 150 3.31 0.23 14.94
N ASN A 151 4.19 0.96 14.25
CA ASN A 151 5.64 0.69 14.28
C ASN A 151 6.32 1.30 15.52
N PRO A 152 7.52 0.82 15.90
CA PRO A 152 8.36 1.46 16.91
C PRO A 152 8.58 2.95 16.68
N PHE A 153 8.61 3.39 15.42
CA PHE A 153 8.78 4.79 15.08
C PHE A 153 7.94 5.24 13.88
N ASP A 154 6.99 6.16 14.13
CA ASP A 154 6.21 6.88 13.12
C ASP A 154 6.62 8.36 13.11
N PRO A 155 7.22 8.88 12.01
CA PRO A 155 7.64 10.27 11.90
C PRO A 155 6.51 11.21 11.47
N THR A 156 5.34 10.68 11.11
CA THR A 156 4.24 11.46 10.55
C THR A 156 3.60 12.36 11.61
N THR A 157 2.88 13.39 11.17
CA THR A 157 2.17 14.30 12.08
C THR A 157 1.22 13.53 12.99
N GLU A 158 1.40 13.67 14.30
CA GLU A 158 0.44 13.16 15.30
C GLU A 158 -0.81 14.04 15.29
N LEU A 159 -1.98 13.41 15.27
CA LEU A 159 -3.27 14.08 15.29
C LEU A 159 -4.00 13.73 16.58
N PHE A 160 -4.45 14.75 17.31
CA PHE A 160 -5.24 14.57 18.52
C PHE A 160 -6.70 14.89 18.23
N TYR A 161 -7.59 14.04 18.74
CA TYR A 161 -9.02 14.12 18.44
C TYR A 161 -9.84 14.43 19.69
N ASP A 162 -10.87 15.26 19.53
CA ASP A 162 -12.01 15.39 20.44
C ASP A 162 -13.29 15.11 19.66
N GLN A 163 -14.07 14.13 20.10
CA GLN A 163 -15.32 13.69 19.45
C GLN A 163 -15.17 13.44 17.92
N GLY A 164 -14.03 12.89 17.49
CA GLY A 164 -13.74 12.60 16.08
C GLY A 164 -13.31 13.80 15.25
N ILE A 165 -13.02 14.93 15.88
CA ILE A 165 -12.49 16.15 15.25
C ILE A 165 -11.06 16.37 15.73
N VAL A 166 -10.15 16.64 14.79
CA VAL A 166 -8.77 17.01 15.06
C VAL A 166 -8.73 18.37 15.76
N ILE A 167 -8.23 18.38 17.00
CA ILE A 167 -8.09 19.57 17.83
C ILE A 167 -6.64 20.07 17.90
N GLU A 168 -5.66 19.19 17.74
CA GLU A 168 -4.23 19.51 17.79
C GLU A 168 -3.49 18.66 16.77
N ARG A 169 -2.42 19.24 16.22
CA ARG A 169 -1.45 18.57 15.35
C ARG A 169 -0.08 18.78 15.94
N ARG A 170 0.70 17.71 16.04
CA ARG A 170 2.08 17.77 16.51
C ARG A 170 3.00 17.19 15.44
N GLU A 171 3.93 18.01 14.98
CA GLU A 171 4.98 17.59 14.07
C GLU A 171 6.10 16.94 14.86
N ASN A 172 6.80 15.99 14.23
CA ASN A 172 7.97 15.39 14.81
C ASN A 172 9.15 16.37 14.68
N GLU A 173 9.63 16.92 15.81
CA GLU A 173 10.73 17.90 15.84
C GLU A 173 11.99 17.42 15.11
N ARG A 174 12.24 16.10 15.10
CA ARG A 174 13.39 15.50 14.42
C ARG A 174 13.37 15.72 12.90
N PHE A 175 12.19 15.89 12.32
CA PHE A 175 12.00 16.08 10.89
C PHE A 175 11.30 17.39 10.53
N ALA A 176 11.12 18.29 11.50
CA ALA A 176 10.48 19.59 11.29
C ALA A 176 11.23 20.45 10.24
N ASP A 177 12.55 20.28 10.13
CA ASP A 177 13.38 20.99 9.15
C ASP A 177 13.37 20.34 7.75
N ILE A 178 12.79 19.15 7.59
CA ILE A 178 12.69 18.47 6.29
C ILE A 178 11.41 18.94 5.59
N ALA A 179 11.52 20.06 4.89
CA ALA A 179 10.43 20.56 4.06
C ALA A 179 10.15 19.63 2.86
N ASP A 180 8.87 19.55 2.46
CA ASP A 180 8.37 18.96 1.20
C ASP A 180 8.50 17.44 1.02
N ILE A 181 8.30 16.63 2.08
CA ILE A 181 8.07 15.18 1.93
C ILE A 181 6.57 14.88 2.03
N PRO A 182 5.89 14.53 0.92
CA PRO A 182 4.42 14.45 0.88
C PRO A 182 3.83 13.51 1.93
N TRP A 183 4.48 12.39 2.18
CA TRP A 183 3.96 11.34 3.06
C TRP A 183 4.21 11.60 4.56
N LEU A 184 5.07 12.56 4.95
CA LEU A 184 5.27 12.91 6.37
C LEU A 184 4.09 13.70 6.96
N THR A 185 3.28 14.34 6.12
CA THR A 185 2.20 15.23 6.56
C THR A 185 0.85 14.54 6.44
N LYS A 186 0.10 14.43 7.54
CA LYS A 186 -1.28 13.94 7.50
C LYS A 186 -2.24 15.05 7.03
N THR A 187 -3.00 14.77 5.96
CA THR A 187 -3.98 15.72 5.42
C THR A 187 -5.26 15.70 6.26
N VAL A 188 -5.72 16.88 6.70
CA VAL A 188 -6.96 17.03 7.47
C VAL A 188 -7.95 17.91 6.70
N ARG A 189 -9.18 17.43 6.48
CA ARG A 189 -10.26 18.18 5.82
C ARG A 189 -11.52 18.11 6.67
N GLY A 190 -12.19 19.26 6.83
CA GLY A 190 -13.40 19.33 7.66
C GLY A 190 -13.17 18.91 9.11
N GLY A 191 -11.94 19.04 9.62
CA GLY A 191 -11.57 18.60 10.96
C GLY A 191 -11.27 17.11 11.09
N GLN A 192 -11.27 16.33 10.00
CA GLN A 192 -10.96 14.89 10.04
C GLN A 192 -9.72 14.59 9.23
N TYR A 193 -8.93 13.62 9.68
CA TYR A 193 -7.88 13.03 8.86
C TYR A 193 -8.49 12.41 7.61
N VAL A 194 -7.86 12.67 6.46
CA VAL A 194 -8.23 12.09 5.19
C VAL A 194 -7.04 11.27 4.72
N GLN A 195 -7.15 9.96 4.90
CA GLN A 195 -6.23 9.02 4.27
C GLN A 195 -6.33 9.17 2.74
N PRO A 196 -5.21 9.30 2.03
CA PRO A 196 -5.20 9.30 0.58
C PRO A 196 -5.81 8.01 0.03
N ASP A 197 -6.80 8.16 -0.85
CA ASP A 197 -7.37 7.07 -1.62
C ASP A 197 -6.30 6.50 -2.55
N ARG A 198 -5.97 5.22 -2.39
CA ARG A 198 -4.93 4.55 -3.18
C ARG A 198 -5.27 4.45 -4.67
N PHE A 199 -6.55 4.49 -5.07
CA PHE A 199 -6.93 4.54 -6.48
C PHE A 199 -6.85 5.97 -7.07
N ALA A 200 -6.85 6.99 -6.19
CA ALA A 200 -6.73 8.39 -6.60
C ALA A 200 -5.28 8.85 -6.79
N VAL A 201 -4.30 8.13 -6.24
CA VAL A 201 -2.87 8.43 -6.45
C VAL A 201 -2.33 7.85 -7.77
N SER A 202 -3.14 7.12 -8.56
CA SER A 202 -2.70 6.37 -9.75
C SER A 202 -2.36 7.21 -11.00
N SER A 203 -2.38 8.54 -10.92
CA SER A 203 -2.14 9.47 -12.05
C SER A 203 -0.72 10.01 -12.17
#